data_AF-A0A6H2BWX1-F1
#
_entry.id   AF-A0A6H2BWX1-F1
#
_cell.length_a   1.000
_cell.length_b   1.000
_cell.length_c   1.000
_cell.angle_alpha   90.00
_cell.angle_beta   90.00
_cell.angle_gamma   90.00
#
_symmetry.space_group_name_H-M   'P 1'
#
loop_
_entity.id
_entity.type
_entity.pdbx_description
1 polymer ?
#
loop_
_entity_poly.entity_id
_entity_poly.type
_entity_poly.pdbx_seq_one_letter_code
_entity_poly.pdbx_strand_id
1 'polypeptide(L)'
;MRELALQSQSLREAWEQGLQEGLTQVALNMLREGIDLSLVAKLTNLPLEKIQNLQVSNVDDLEILVKDFLELSESSLNKVWLEPEEDEAWKDL
;
A
#
# COMPACT_ATOMS: atom_id res chain seq x y z
N MET A 1 -31.42 -34.03 7.68
CA MET A 1 -30.41 -33.93 8.78
C MET A 1 -28.99 -33.70 8.26
N ARG A 2 -28.45 -34.49 7.32
CA ARG A 2 -27.08 -34.29 6.77
C ARG A 2 -26.90 -32.96 6.01
N GLU A 3 -27.91 -32.55 5.23
CA GLU A 3 -27.86 -31.34 4.42
C GLU A 3 -27.83 -30.05 5.26
N LEU A 4 -28.61 -30.01 6.36
CA LEU A 4 -28.60 -28.91 7.32
C LEU A 4 -27.24 -28.76 8.03
N ALA A 5 -26.57 -29.90 8.32
CA ALA A 5 -25.25 -29.91 8.94
C ALA A 5 -24.17 -29.35 7.99
N LEU A 6 -24.20 -29.74 6.71
CA LEU A 6 -23.30 -29.22 5.68
C LEU A 6 -23.46 -27.70 5.48
N GLN A 7 -24.70 -27.21 5.47
CA GLN A 7 -24.98 -25.78 5.35
C GLN A 7 -24.52 -24.97 6.56
N SER A 8 -24.62 -25.55 7.77
CA SER A 8 -24.10 -24.90 8.99
C SER A 8 -22.57 -24.84 9.01
N GLN A 9 -21.90 -25.84 8.44
CA GLN A 9 -20.46 -25.89 8.34
C GLN A 9 -19.94 -24.85 7.33
N SER A 10 -20.56 -24.74 6.16
CA SER A 10 -20.15 -23.74 5.16
C SER A 10 -20.36 -22.30 5.63
N LEU A 11 -21.44 -22.03 6.38
CA LEU A 11 -21.67 -20.70 6.95
C LEU A 11 -20.60 -20.33 7.98
N ARG A 12 -20.18 -21.30 8.82
CA ARG A 12 -19.14 -21.09 9.81
C ARG A 12 -17.78 -20.81 9.16
N GLU A 13 -17.43 -21.59 8.14
CA GLU A 13 -16.19 -21.39 7.37
C GLU A 13 -16.16 -20.01 6.72
N ALA A 14 -17.27 -19.57 6.10
CA ALA A 14 -17.37 -18.25 5.49
C ALA A 14 -17.25 -17.12 6.54
N TRP A 15 -17.85 -17.30 7.73
CA TRP A 15 -17.72 -16.34 8.83
C TRP A 15 -16.29 -16.26 9.35
N GLU A 16 -15.63 -17.41 9.55
CA GLU A 16 -14.23 -17.46 10.00
C GLU A 16 -13.29 -16.80 8.98
N GLN A 17 -13.52 -17.02 7.67
CA GLN A 17 -12.80 -16.35 6.60
C GLN A 17 -13.01 -14.83 6.62
N GLY A 18 -14.26 -14.36 6.66
CA GLY A 18 -14.58 -12.93 6.68
C GLY A 18 -14.00 -12.23 7.93
N LEU A 19 -14.01 -12.89 9.08
CA LEU A 19 -13.37 -12.38 10.28
C LEU A 19 -11.85 -12.25 10.11
N GLN A 20 -11.19 -13.27 9.54
CA GLN A 20 -9.75 -13.24 9.27
C GLN A 20 -9.36 -12.12 8.29
N GLU A 21 -10.14 -11.94 7.22
CA GLU A 21 -9.95 -10.86 6.25
C GLU A 21 -10.13 -9.49 6.90
N GLY A 22 -11.20 -9.31 7.68
CA GLY A 22 -11.47 -8.07 8.41
C GLY A 22 -10.35 -7.69 9.38
N LEU A 23 -9.87 -8.64 10.18
CA LEU A 23 -8.74 -8.43 11.10
C LEU A 23 -7.45 -8.08 10.35
N THR A 24 -7.22 -8.71 9.20
CA THR A 24 -6.06 -8.42 8.34
C THR A 24 -6.12 -6.99 7.78
N GLN A 25 -7.30 -6.54 7.33
CA GLN A 25 -7.49 -5.18 6.85
C GLN A 25 -7.33 -4.13 7.96
N VAL A 26 -7.84 -4.42 9.15
CA VAL A 26 -7.64 -3.54 10.31
C VAL A 26 -6.15 -3.43 10.65
N ALA A 27 -5.41 -4.56 10.67
CA ALA A 27 -3.97 -4.55 10.89
C ALA A 27 -3.23 -3.67 9.87
N LEU A 28 -3.55 -3.81 8.58
CA LEU A 28 -3.00 -2.97 7.51
C LEU A 28 -3.24 -1.48 7.75
N ASN A 29 -4.47 -1.11 8.09
CA ASN A 29 -4.81 0.30 8.35
C ASN A 29 -4.04 0.83 9.56
N MET A 30 -3.92 0.04 10.63
CA MET A 30 -3.16 0.43 11.83
C MET A 30 -1.68 0.63 11.52
N LEU A 31 -1.08 -0.24 10.71
CA LEU A 31 0.32 -0.09 10.28
C LEU A 31 0.53 1.18 9.44
N ARG A 32 -0.43 1.51 8.56
CA ARG A 32 -0.40 2.76 7.77
C ARG A 32 -0.47 4.02 8.64
N GLU A 33 -1.22 3.95 9.73
CA GLU A 33 -1.30 5.02 10.74
C GLU A 33 -0.06 5.05 11.68
N GLY A 34 0.95 4.22 11.43
CA GLY A 34 2.19 4.19 12.21
C GLY A 34 2.05 3.55 13.60
N ILE A 35 1.01 2.73 13.81
CA ILE A 35 0.81 2.02 15.08
C ILE A 35 1.87 0.92 15.24
N ASP A 36 2.44 0.82 16.44
CA ASP A 36 3.47 -0.16 16.78
C ASP A 36 3.03 -1.62 16.56
N LEU A 37 3.94 -2.44 16.02
CA LEU A 37 3.71 -3.85 15.67
C LEU A 37 3.16 -4.67 16.85
N SER A 38 3.66 -4.45 18.06
CA SER A 38 3.23 -5.20 19.25
C SER A 38 1.78 -4.86 19.63
N LEU A 39 1.38 -3.60 19.43
CA LEU A 39 0.03 -3.14 19.69
C LEU A 39 -0.94 -3.64 18.62
N VAL A 40 -0.52 -3.66 17.35
CA VAL A 40 -1.29 -4.28 16.26
C VAL A 40 -1.53 -5.76 16.53
N ALA A 41 -0.49 -6.51 16.92
CA ALA A 41 -0.60 -7.93 17.27
C ALA A 41 -1.57 -8.17 18.42
N LYS A 42 -1.48 -7.36 19.46
CA LYS A 42 -2.36 -7.46 20.63
C LYS A 42 -3.83 -7.20 20.29
N LEU A 43 -4.12 -6.21 19.44
CA LEU A 43 -5.50 -5.78 19.15
C LEU A 43 -6.18 -6.61 18.06
N THR A 44 -5.41 -7.13 17.11
CA THR A 44 -5.95 -7.96 16.01
C THR A 44 -5.86 -9.45 16.30
N ASN A 45 -5.10 -9.83 17.34
CA ASN A 45 -4.77 -11.22 17.66
C ASN A 45 -4.15 -12.00 16.48
N LEU A 46 -3.54 -11.28 15.54
CA LEU A 46 -2.80 -11.88 14.44
C LEU A 46 -1.36 -12.22 14.87
N PRO A 47 -0.76 -13.29 14.33
CA PRO A 47 0.64 -13.62 14.58
C PRO A 47 1.57 -12.48 14.15
N LEU A 48 2.62 -12.24 14.92
CA LEU A 48 3.59 -11.18 14.63
C LEU A 48 4.22 -11.34 13.23
N GLU A 49 4.52 -12.58 12.82
CA GLU A 49 5.02 -12.91 11.48
C GLU A 49 4.06 -12.43 10.38
N LYS A 50 2.75 -12.67 10.53
CA LYS A 50 1.74 -12.22 9.57
C LYS A 50 1.73 -10.70 9.47
N ILE A 51 1.86 -9.99 10.60
CA ILE A 51 1.88 -8.53 10.64
C ILE A 51 3.15 -7.96 10.00
N GLN A 52 4.31 -8.58 10.23
CA GLN A 52 5.56 -8.18 9.59
C GLN A 52 5.47 -8.30 8.06
N ASN A 53 4.87 -9.38 7.55
CA ASN A 53 4.66 -9.56 6.11
C ASN A 53 3.72 -8.48 5.51
N LEU A 54 2.69 -8.04 6.26
CA LEU A 54 1.82 -6.93 5.84
C LEU A 54 2.56 -5.59 5.78
N GLN A 55 3.57 -5.39 6.63
CA GLN A 55 4.37 -4.17 6.64
C GLN A 55 5.30 -4.11 5.41
N VAL A 56 5.94 -5.23 5.06
CA VAL A 56 6.84 -5.32 3.89
C VAL A 56 6.10 -5.00 2.60
N SER A 57 4.91 -5.57 2.39
CA SER A 57 4.11 -5.28 1.19
C SER A 57 3.77 -3.80 1.03
N ASN A 58 3.61 -3.06 2.14
CA ASN A 58 3.32 -1.63 2.09
C ASN A 58 4.56 -0.78 1.73
N VAL A 59 5.77 -1.25 2.07
CA VAL A 59 7.02 -0.58 1.66
C VAL A 59 7.23 -0.75 0.16
N ASP A 60 7.01 -1.96 -0.37
CA ASP A 60 7.12 -2.24 -1.80
C ASP A 60 6.15 -1.37 -2.63
N ASP A 61 4.90 -1.18 -2.16
CA ASP A 61 3.93 -0.29 -2.80
C ASP A 61 4.39 1.18 -2.83
N LEU A 62 5.05 1.63 -1.76
CA LEU A 62 5.56 3.00 -1.66
C LEU A 62 6.76 3.22 -2.60
N GLU A 63 7.66 2.24 -2.69
CA GLU A 63 8.81 2.28 -3.60
C GLU A 63 8.38 2.35 -5.07
N ILE A 64 7.34 1.59 -5.44
CA ILE A 64 6.74 1.66 -6.77
C ILE A 64 6.20 3.07 -7.05
N LEU A 65 5.46 3.65 -6.10
CA LEU A 65 4.88 4.99 -6.27
C LEU A 65 5.95 6.09 -6.43
N VAL A 66 7.04 6.01 -5.67
CA VAL A 66 8.18 6.94 -5.79
C VAL A 66 8.86 6.80 -7.14
N LYS A 67 9.09 5.57 -7.60
CA LYS A 67 9.69 5.30 -8.91
C LYS A 67 8.82 5.88 -10.05
N ASP A 68 7.52 5.61 -10.01
CA ASP A 68 6.57 6.10 -11.01
C ASP A 68 6.51 7.65 -11.03
N PHE A 69 6.56 8.28 -9.85
CA PHE A 69 6.64 9.75 -9.74
C PHE A 69 7.92 10.31 -10.38
N LEU A 70 9.08 9.69 -10.14
CA LEU A 70 10.35 10.12 -10.72
C LEU A 70 10.34 9.99 -12.25
N GLU A 71 9.89 8.86 -12.79
CA GLU A 71 9.77 8.64 -14.24
C GLU A 71 8.84 9.67 -14.91
N LEU A 72 7.72 10.02 -14.26
CA LEU A 72 6.81 11.08 -14.71
C LEU A 72 7.47 12.47 -14.66
N SER A 73 8.27 12.74 -13.63
CA SER A 73 8.97 14.03 -13.50
C SER A 73 10.05 14.20 -14.58
N GLU A 74 10.83 13.15 -14.87
CA GLU A 74 11.89 13.17 -15.88
C GLU A 74 11.31 13.32 -17.30
N SER A 75 10.20 12.61 -17.59
CA SER A 75 9.51 12.75 -18.88
C SER A 75 8.87 14.13 -19.08
N SER A 76 8.45 14.79 -17.98
CA SER A 76 7.88 16.14 -18.00
C SER A 76 8.95 17.25 -18.09
N LEU A 77 10.15 17.02 -17.55
CA LEU A 77 11.27 17.97 -17.58
C LEU A 77 12.04 17.97 -18.91
N ASN A 78 11.82 16.99 -19.79
CA ASN A 78 12.48 16.90 -21.10
C ASN A 78 11.99 17.92 -22.17
N LYS A 79 11.24 18.96 -21.78
CA LYS A 79 10.75 20.01 -22.72
C LYS A 79 11.12 21.45 -22.36
N VAL A 80 12.02 21.68 -21.40
CA VAL A 80 12.55 23.03 -21.15
C VAL A 80 14.06 23.06 -21.37
N TRP A 81 14.47 22.68 -22.58
CA TRP A 81 15.66 23.25 -23.18
C TRP A 81 15.18 24.47 -23.96
N LEU A 82 15.36 25.65 -23.40
CA LEU A 82 15.29 26.89 -24.17
C LEU A 82 16.25 26.70 -25.35
N GLU A 83 15.73 26.79 -26.57
CA GLU A 83 16.60 26.88 -27.74
C GLU A 83 17.53 28.08 -27.51
N PRO A 84 18.85 27.94 -27.70
CA PRO A 84 19.81 28.99 -27.39
C PRO A 84 19.71 30.24 -28.29
N GLU A 85 18.67 30.36 -29.12
CA GLU A 85 18.55 31.40 -30.15
C GLU A 85 17.76 32.66 -29.74
N GLU A 86 17.34 32.83 -28.49
CA GLU A 86 16.65 34.07 -28.07
C GLU A 86 17.31 34.82 -26.88
N ASP A 87 18.63 34.73 -26.72
CA ASP A 87 19.37 35.58 -25.76
C ASP A 87 20.20 36.68 -26.45
N GLU A 88 19.63 37.28 -27.49
CA GLU A 88 20.15 38.50 -28.14
C GLU A 88 19.90 39.76 -27.29
N ALA A 89 19.17 39.64 -26.17
CA ALA A 89 18.81 40.76 -25.29
C ALA A 89 19.99 41.43 -24.56
N TRP A 90 21.18 40.82 -24.60
CA TRP A 90 22.39 41.33 -23.95
C TRP A 90 23.44 41.90 -24.93
N LYS A 91 23.18 41.95 -26.24
CA LYS A 91 24.19 42.42 -27.21
C LYS A 91 24.36 43.94 -27.27
N ASP A 92 23.46 44.71 -26.66
CA ASP A 92 23.47 46.18 -26.72
C ASP A 92 23.69 46.88 -25.35
N LEU A 93 24.27 46.19 -24.35
CA LEU A 93 24.68 46.79 -23.06
C LEU A 93 26.21 46.89 -22.91
#